data_AF-A0A539DPE6-F1
#
_entry.id   AF-A0A539DPE6-F1
#
_cell.length_a   1.000
_cell.length_b   1.000
_cell.length_c   1.000
_cell.angle_alpha   90.00
_cell.angle_beta   90.00
_cell.angle_gamma   90.00
#
_symmetry.space_group_name_H-M   'P 1'
#
loop_
_entity.id
_entity.type
_entity.pdbx_description
1 polymer ?
#
loop_
_entity_poly.entity_id
_entity_poly.type
_entity_poly.pdbx_seq_one_letter_code
_entity_poly.pdbx_strand_id
1 'polypeptide(L)'
;MVDTQRAHTVKSVAGALLFIVLLSGCASPYHWQSDRRITSLPPLVELTDVSFFPQERFQCGPAALATVLSHSGVKVSPATLQQQLYLPKRQGSLQAEMVATARHYDMLVVTLTPYFATLFHANLATRPAVGDGRSASGAVTRHRNTE
;
A
#
# COMPACT_ATOMS: atom_id res chain seq x y z
N MET A 1 -49.48 -9.22 33.63
CA MET A 1 -48.77 -7.94 33.43
C MET A 1 -47.23 -8.04 33.48
N VAL A 2 -46.65 -9.25 33.61
CA VAL A 2 -45.19 -9.50 33.64
C VAL A 2 -44.64 -9.94 32.27
N ASP A 3 -45.47 -10.58 31.43
CA ASP A 3 -45.06 -11.10 30.12
C ASP A 3 -44.73 -10.02 29.08
N THR A 4 -45.46 -8.92 29.08
CA THR A 4 -45.24 -7.80 28.15
C THR A 4 -43.89 -7.11 28.42
N GLN A 5 -43.48 -6.96 29.68
CA GLN A 5 -42.16 -6.39 30.04
C GLN A 5 -40.99 -7.29 29.62
N ARG A 6 -41.13 -8.62 29.71
CA ARG A 6 -40.14 -9.58 29.20
C ARG A 6 -40.00 -9.51 27.68
N ALA A 7 -41.10 -9.35 26.95
CA ALA A 7 -41.06 -9.22 25.50
C ALA A 7 -40.37 -7.93 25.02
N HIS A 8 -40.57 -6.80 25.73
CA HIS A 8 -39.92 -5.53 25.39
C HIS A 8 -38.42 -5.52 25.75
N THR A 9 -38.02 -6.15 26.85
CA THR A 9 -36.60 -6.27 27.25
C THR A 9 -35.81 -7.18 26.32
N VAL A 10 -36.38 -8.32 25.89
CA VAL A 10 -35.73 -9.22 24.92
C VAL A 10 -35.53 -8.54 23.56
N LYS A 11 -36.52 -7.78 23.07
CA LYS A 11 -36.39 -7.02 21.80
C LYS A 11 -35.33 -5.92 21.90
N SER A 12 -35.26 -5.23 23.04
CA SER A 12 -34.28 -4.16 23.27
C SER A 12 -32.86 -4.71 23.37
N VAL A 13 -32.68 -5.85 24.04
CA VAL A 13 -31.38 -6.55 24.13
C VAL A 13 -30.96 -7.06 22.75
N ALA A 14 -31.86 -7.69 21.98
CA ALA A 14 -31.55 -8.16 20.63
C ALA A 14 -31.16 -7.00 19.70
N GLY A 15 -31.85 -5.85 19.79
CA GLY A 15 -31.51 -4.65 19.02
C GLY A 15 -30.15 -4.07 19.39
N ALA A 16 -29.84 -3.99 20.69
CA ALA A 16 -28.53 -3.53 21.17
C ALA A 16 -27.39 -4.46 20.71
N LEU A 17 -27.60 -5.78 20.75
CA LEU A 17 -26.61 -6.78 20.35
C LEU A 17 -26.35 -6.72 18.82
N LEU A 18 -27.40 -6.58 18.01
CA LEU A 18 -27.28 -6.39 16.56
C LEU A 18 -26.51 -5.10 16.22
N PHE A 19 -26.78 -4.00 16.94
CA PHE A 19 -26.11 -2.72 16.73
C PHE A 19 -24.61 -2.78 17.08
N ILE A 20 -24.24 -3.48 18.17
CA ILE A 20 -22.84 -3.71 18.54
C ILE A 20 -22.11 -4.54 17.48
N VAL A 21 -22.75 -5.59 16.94
CA VAL A 21 -22.18 -6.40 15.86
C VAL A 21 -21.95 -5.56 14.60
N LEU A 22 -22.91 -4.72 14.20
CA LEU A 22 -22.78 -3.82 13.06
C LEU A 22 -21.64 -2.79 13.24
N LEU A 23 -21.43 -2.29 14.46
CA LEU A 23 -20.34 -1.35 14.77
C LEU A 23 -18.96 -1.99 14.81
N SER A 24 -18.86 -3.31 15.07
CA SER A 24 -17.57 -4.01 15.16
C SER A 24 -16.80 -4.08 13.83
N GLY A 25 -17.44 -3.77 12.69
CA GLY A 25 -16.80 -3.72 11.38
C GLY A 25 -15.98 -2.45 11.09
N CYS A 26 -16.27 -1.33 11.78
CA CYS A 26 -15.60 -0.05 11.50
C CYS A 26 -14.18 0.05 12.06
N ALA A 27 -13.82 -0.83 13.00
CA ALA A 27 -12.50 -0.88 13.61
C ALA A 27 -11.79 -2.18 13.23
N SER A 28 -11.76 -2.51 11.93
CA SER A 28 -10.92 -3.61 11.45
C SER A 28 -9.48 -3.30 11.86
N PRO A 29 -8.89 -4.07 12.81
CA PRO A 29 -7.54 -3.82 13.23
C PRO A 29 -6.65 -4.13 12.03
N TYR A 30 -6.06 -3.08 11.46
CA TYR A 30 -4.99 -3.27 10.49
C TYR A 30 -3.91 -4.10 11.20
N HIS A 31 -3.66 -5.30 10.71
CA HIS A 31 -2.60 -6.13 11.24
C HIS A 31 -1.28 -5.53 10.74
N TRP A 32 -0.80 -4.46 11.37
CA TRP A 32 0.63 -4.24 11.37
C TRP A 32 1.20 -5.40 12.18
N GLN A 33 1.58 -6.47 11.48
CA GLN A 33 2.41 -7.47 12.10
C GLN A 33 3.63 -6.70 12.61
N SER A 34 3.79 -6.65 13.93
CA SER A 34 5.06 -6.31 14.55
C SER A 34 6.05 -7.35 14.03
N ASP A 35 6.70 -6.98 12.92
CA ASP A 35 7.56 -7.90 12.20
C ASP A 35 8.74 -8.18 13.11
N ARG A 36 8.72 -9.36 13.76
CA ARG A 36 9.77 -9.79 14.70
C ARG A 36 11.16 -9.86 14.05
N ARG A 37 11.25 -9.74 12.71
CA ARG A 37 12.51 -9.60 11.97
C ARG A 37 13.14 -8.20 12.11
N ILE A 38 12.39 -7.19 12.54
CA ILE A 38 12.94 -5.86 12.84
C ILE A 38 13.55 -5.92 14.24
N THR A 39 14.79 -6.40 14.33
CA THR A 39 15.53 -6.49 15.60
C THR A 39 16.22 -5.16 15.96
N SER A 40 16.53 -4.34 14.96
CA SER A 40 17.13 -3.01 15.12
C SER A 40 16.75 -2.14 13.92
N LEU A 41 16.33 -0.90 14.17
CA LEU A 41 16.17 0.08 13.10
C LEU A 41 17.54 0.73 12.81
N PRO A 42 17.84 1.04 11.54
CA PRO A 42 18.98 1.89 11.23
C PRO A 42 18.80 3.27 11.90
N PRO A 43 19.90 4.01 12.15
CA PRO A 43 19.81 5.42 12.54
C PRO A 43 18.92 6.18 11.55
N LEU A 44 18.23 7.22 12.02
CA LEU A 44 17.30 8.01 11.21
C LEU A 44 17.96 8.42 9.87
N VAL A 45 17.39 7.95 8.75
CA VAL A 45 17.80 8.32 7.40
C VAL A 45 16.70 9.19 6.79
N GLU A 46 17.02 10.44 6.50
CA GLU A 46 16.16 11.35 5.76
C GLU A 46 16.75 11.61 4.37
N LEU A 47 15.95 11.44 3.33
CA LEU A 47 16.33 11.66 1.94
C LEU A 47 15.92 13.07 1.50
N THR A 48 16.75 14.07 1.80
CA THR A 48 16.43 15.49 1.55
C THR A 48 16.42 15.87 0.07
N ASP A 49 17.17 15.15 -0.77
CA ASP A 49 17.35 15.49 -2.19
C ASP A 49 16.30 14.83 -3.11
N VAL A 50 15.27 14.20 -2.54
CA VAL A 50 14.21 13.55 -3.31
C VAL A 50 13.20 14.60 -3.77
N SER A 51 13.03 14.73 -5.08
CA SER A 51 12.08 15.68 -5.66
C SER A 51 10.63 15.36 -5.27
N PHE A 52 9.96 16.34 -4.70
CA PHE A 52 8.53 16.25 -4.40
C PHE A 52 7.70 16.77 -5.58
N PHE A 53 6.85 15.91 -6.12
CA PHE A 53 5.87 16.28 -7.15
C PHE A 53 4.46 16.25 -6.54
N PRO A 54 3.79 17.40 -6.38
CA PRO A 54 2.42 17.43 -5.86
C PRO A 54 1.50 16.64 -6.80
N GLN A 55 0.68 15.76 -6.22
CA GLN A 55 -0.19 14.89 -7.00
C GLN A 55 -1.44 15.64 -7.47
N GLU A 56 -1.69 15.60 -8.78
CA GLU A 56 -2.97 15.99 -9.37
C GLU A 56 -3.81 14.74 -9.69
N ARG A 57 -4.98 14.94 -10.32
CA ARG A 57 -5.87 13.83 -10.67
C ARG A 57 -5.16 12.82 -11.57
N PHE A 58 -5.27 11.53 -11.20
CA PHE A 58 -4.69 10.38 -11.91
C PHE A 58 -3.15 10.29 -11.91
N GLN A 59 -2.48 10.95 -10.97
CA GLN A 59 -1.01 10.98 -10.90
C GLN A 59 -0.41 10.19 -9.72
N CYS A 60 -1.19 9.39 -9.00
CA CYS A 60 -0.66 8.64 -7.85
C CYS A 60 0.50 7.70 -8.20
N GLY A 61 0.43 6.98 -9.34
CA GLY A 61 1.53 6.19 -9.88
C GLY A 61 2.60 7.03 -10.61
N PRO A 62 2.21 7.89 -11.58
CA PRO A 62 3.14 8.71 -12.34
C PRO A 62 4.02 9.64 -11.50
N ALA A 63 3.47 10.29 -10.48
CA ALA A 63 4.23 11.17 -9.59
C ALA A 63 5.22 10.38 -8.74
N ALA A 64 4.81 9.23 -8.19
CA ALA A 64 5.70 8.38 -7.41
C ALA A 64 6.87 7.85 -8.27
N LEU A 65 6.62 7.48 -9.52
CA LEU A 65 7.69 7.07 -10.44
C LEU A 65 8.58 8.26 -10.83
N ALA A 66 8.00 9.45 -11.09
CA ALA A 66 8.77 10.66 -11.36
C ALA A 66 9.73 11.01 -10.22
N THR A 67 9.29 10.86 -8.97
CA THR A 67 10.14 11.05 -7.77
C THR A 67 11.37 10.14 -7.79
N VAL A 68 11.19 8.84 -8.04
CA VAL A 68 12.30 7.86 -8.07
C VAL A 68 13.23 8.08 -9.27
N LEU A 69 12.66 8.36 -10.46
CA LEU A 69 13.43 8.66 -11.67
C LEU A 69 14.24 9.96 -11.52
N SER A 70 13.66 11.00 -10.93
CA SER A 70 14.36 12.26 -10.69
C SER A 70 15.53 12.08 -9.72
N HIS A 71 15.35 11.29 -8.64
CA HIS A 71 16.42 10.97 -7.71
C HIS A 71 17.57 10.18 -8.36
N SER A 72 17.29 9.41 -9.41
CA SER A 72 18.32 8.70 -10.19
C SER A 72 18.91 9.54 -11.34
N GLY A 73 18.59 10.84 -11.42
CA GLY A 73 19.11 11.78 -12.40
C GLY A 73 18.31 11.88 -13.70
N VAL A 74 17.22 11.13 -13.84
CA VAL A 74 16.34 11.19 -15.01
C VAL A 74 15.35 12.33 -14.86
N LYS A 75 15.47 13.35 -15.72
CA LYS A 75 14.57 14.50 -15.75
C LYS A 75 13.28 14.15 -16.49
N VAL A 76 12.25 13.75 -15.75
CA VAL A 76 10.92 13.44 -16.30
C VAL A 76 9.83 14.02 -15.41
N SER A 77 8.75 14.51 -16.02
CA SER A 77 7.61 15.08 -15.29
C SER A 77 6.50 14.04 -15.04
N PRO A 78 5.72 14.18 -13.95
CA PRO A 78 4.52 13.35 -13.73
C PRO A 78 3.52 13.41 -14.88
N ALA A 79 3.36 14.58 -15.52
CA ALA A 79 2.45 14.77 -16.66
C ALA A 79 2.88 13.95 -17.88
N THR A 80 4.18 13.89 -18.17
CA THR A 80 4.74 13.04 -19.24
C THR A 80 4.50 11.57 -18.94
N LEU A 81 4.74 11.13 -17.69
CA LEU A 81 4.53 9.74 -17.29
C LEU A 81 3.05 9.37 -17.23
N GLN A 82 2.16 10.30 -16.91
CA GLN A 82 0.71 10.07 -16.88
C GLN A 82 0.19 9.63 -18.25
N GLN A 83 0.68 10.23 -19.34
CA GLN A 83 0.31 9.85 -20.70
C GLN A 83 0.73 8.41 -21.05
N GLN A 84 1.76 7.88 -20.38
CA GLN A 84 2.27 6.53 -20.60
C GLN A 84 1.66 5.49 -19.66
N LEU A 85 1.34 5.90 -18.42
CA LEU A 85 0.99 4.99 -17.32
C LEU A 85 -0.48 5.01 -16.91
N TYR A 86 -1.26 6.01 -17.33
CA TYR A 86 -2.66 6.08 -16.97
C TYR A 86 -3.51 5.23 -17.91
N LEU A 87 -4.23 4.26 -17.34
CA LEU A 87 -5.21 3.46 -18.08
C LEU A 87 -6.63 3.90 -17.72
N PRO A 88 -7.36 4.60 -18.61
CA PRO A 88 -8.71 5.10 -18.31
C PRO A 88 -9.69 4.01 -17.87
N LYS A 89 -9.64 2.84 -18.51
CA LYS A 89 -10.49 1.68 -18.17
C LYS A 89 -10.19 1.07 -16.80
N ARG A 90 -9.02 1.37 -16.22
CA ARG A 90 -8.58 0.88 -14.90
C ARG A 90 -8.47 2.00 -13.88
N GLN A 91 -8.79 3.23 -14.27
CA GLN A 91 -8.80 4.43 -13.42
C GLN A 91 -7.49 4.63 -12.62
N GLY A 92 -6.35 4.21 -13.18
CA GLY A 92 -5.07 4.26 -12.47
C GLY A 92 -3.92 3.67 -13.28
N SER A 93 -2.80 3.43 -12.58
CA SER A 93 -1.59 2.85 -13.14
C SER A 93 -1.39 1.42 -12.65
N LEU A 94 -0.99 0.54 -13.58
CA LEU A 94 -0.68 -0.85 -13.27
C LEU A 94 0.81 -0.98 -12.92
N GLN A 95 1.13 -1.87 -11.98
CA GLN A 95 2.53 -2.14 -11.60
C GLN A 95 3.37 -2.61 -12.78
N ALA A 96 2.82 -3.45 -13.66
CA ALA A 96 3.52 -3.93 -14.86
C ALA A 96 3.95 -2.77 -15.78
N GLU A 97 3.08 -1.77 -15.98
CA GLU A 97 3.40 -0.58 -16.78
C GLU A 97 4.47 0.26 -16.10
N MET A 98 4.41 0.45 -14.78
CA MET A 98 5.46 1.17 -14.05
C MET A 98 6.83 0.50 -14.20
N VAL A 99 6.88 -0.84 -14.14
CA VAL A 99 8.11 -1.62 -14.36
C VAL A 99 8.60 -1.44 -15.79
N ALA A 100 7.71 -1.53 -16.78
CA ALA A 100 8.06 -1.38 -18.18
C ALA A 100 8.59 0.03 -18.49
N THR A 101 7.91 1.07 -18.02
CA THR A 101 8.34 2.47 -18.18
C THR A 101 9.66 2.74 -17.48
N ALA A 102 9.87 2.24 -16.26
CA ALA A 102 11.16 2.40 -15.58
C ALA A 102 12.32 1.74 -16.37
N ARG A 103 12.10 0.54 -16.92
CA ARG A 103 13.09 -0.13 -17.78
C ARG A 103 13.36 0.63 -19.08
N HIS A 104 12.37 1.33 -19.63
CA HIS A 104 12.59 2.21 -20.78
C HIS A 104 13.58 3.35 -20.44
N TYR A 105 13.60 3.83 -19.20
CA TYR A 105 14.59 4.79 -18.72
C TYR A 105 15.87 4.12 -18.19
N ASP A 106 16.20 2.91 -18.67
CA ASP A 106 17.38 2.13 -18.30
C ASP A 106 17.50 1.81 -16.79
N MET A 107 16.37 1.79 -16.07
CA MET A 107 16.36 1.47 -14.64
C MET A 107 16.22 -0.03 -14.39
N LEU A 108 17.03 -0.53 -13.46
CA LEU A 108 16.84 -1.85 -12.87
C LEU A 108 15.73 -1.80 -11.83
N VAL A 109 14.63 -2.50 -12.09
CA VAL A 109 13.50 -2.59 -11.17
C VAL A 109 13.58 -3.88 -10.36
N VAL A 110 13.63 -3.74 -9.03
CA VAL A 110 13.62 -4.85 -8.07
C VAL A 110 12.31 -4.82 -7.30
N THR A 111 11.56 -5.93 -7.33
CA THR A 111 10.35 -6.10 -6.52
C THR A 111 10.74 -6.52 -5.11
N LEU A 112 10.30 -5.75 -4.12
CA LEU A 112 10.52 -6.07 -2.72
C LEU A 112 9.46 -7.07 -2.23
N THR A 113 9.86 -7.98 -1.33
CA THR A 113 8.91 -8.80 -0.59
C THR A 113 8.02 -7.87 0.24
N PRO A 114 6.70 -8.13 0.37
CA PRO A 114 5.77 -7.19 1.00
C PRO A 114 5.84 -7.23 2.54
N TYR A 115 7.05 -7.23 3.08
CA TYR A 115 7.32 -7.06 4.50
C TYR A 115 7.99 -5.71 4.69
N PHE A 116 7.45 -4.91 5.60
CA PHE A 116 7.97 -3.58 5.94
C PHE A 116 9.44 -3.62 6.35
N ALA A 117 9.87 -4.69 7.03
CA ALA A 117 11.26 -4.95 7.39
C ALA A 117 12.23 -4.88 6.19
N THR A 118 11.75 -5.21 4.98
CA THR A 118 12.58 -5.21 3.77
C THR A 118 13.14 -3.83 3.46
N LEU A 119 12.40 -2.76 3.74
CA LEU A 119 12.80 -1.37 3.46
C LEU A 119 14.01 -0.92 4.30
N PHE A 120 14.24 -1.53 5.45
CA PHE A 120 15.32 -1.16 6.37
C PHE A 120 16.63 -1.89 6.12
N HIS A 121 16.73 -2.73 5.08
CA HIS A 121 18.02 -3.26 4.69
C HIS A 121 18.94 -2.13 4.23
N ALA A 122 20.22 -2.20 4.63
CA ALA A 122 21.20 -1.12 4.44
C ALA A 122 21.29 -0.60 2.99
N ASN A 123 21.15 -1.46 1.99
CA ASN A 123 21.21 -1.08 0.57
C ASN A 123 19.96 -0.34 0.05
N LEU A 124 18.83 -0.44 0.77
CA LEU A 124 17.54 0.16 0.38
C LEU A 124 17.23 1.42 1.20
N ALA A 125 17.77 1.53 2.41
CA ALA A 125 17.51 2.65 3.32
C ALA A 125 17.88 4.03 2.73
N THR A 126 18.82 4.08 1.76
CA THR A 126 19.29 5.32 1.13
C THR A 126 18.74 5.51 -0.29
N ARG A 127 17.63 4.87 -0.65
CA ARG A 127 17.01 4.99 -1.98
C ARG A 127 15.48 5.12 -1.85
N PRO A 128 14.84 5.98 -2.65
CA PRO A 128 13.38 6.02 -2.68
C PRO A 128 12.82 4.77 -3.36
N ALA A 129 11.65 4.31 -2.90
CA ALA A 129 10.94 3.15 -3.44
C ALA A 129 9.47 3.50 -3.71
N VAL A 130 8.85 2.85 -4.72
CA VAL A 130 7.44 3.02 -5.05
C VAL A 130 6.62 1.88 -4.44
N GLY A 131 5.64 2.22 -3.60
CA GLY A 131 4.68 1.26 -3.05
C GLY A 131 3.42 1.17 -3.91
N ASP A 132 2.94 -0.04 -4.16
CA ASP A 132 1.56 -0.30 -4.61
C ASP A 132 0.71 -0.30 -3.34
N GLY A 133 -0.17 0.70 -3.15
CA GLY A 133 -0.96 0.91 -1.92
C GLY A 133 -1.85 -0.27 -1.49
N ARG A 134 -1.85 -1.37 -2.24
CA ARG A 134 -2.33 -2.68 -1.79
C ARG A 134 -1.36 -3.26 -0.76
N SER A 135 -1.66 -3.00 0.51
CA SER A 135 -1.12 -3.77 1.63
C SER A 135 -1.30 -5.26 1.31
N ALA A 136 -0.23 -6.05 1.42
CA ALA A 136 -0.26 -7.48 1.21
C ALA A 136 -1.04 -8.20 2.32
N SER A 137 -2.35 -7.97 2.35
CA SER A 137 -3.31 -8.83 3.06
C SER A 137 -3.70 -9.95 2.11
N GLY A 138 -2.72 -10.74 1.72
CA GLY A 138 -2.88 -11.85 0.78
C GLY A 138 -1.66 -12.73 0.84
N ALA A 139 -1.62 -13.64 1.81
CA ALA A 139 -0.75 -14.80 1.72
C ALA A 139 -1.17 -15.58 0.47
N VAL A 140 -0.49 -15.36 -0.65
CA VAL A 140 -0.47 -16.34 -1.73
C VAL A 140 0.35 -17.51 -1.19
N THR A 141 -0.32 -18.41 -0.47
CA THR A 141 0.18 -19.77 -0.26
C THR A 141 0.27 -20.41 -1.62
N ARG A 142 1.45 -20.30 -2.24
CA ARG A 142 1.81 -21.09 -3.40
C ARG A 142 1.90 -22.54 -2.93
N HIS A 143 0.80 -23.28 -3.10
CA HIS A 143 0.82 -24.73 -2.98
C HIS A 143 1.81 -25.24 -4.04
N ARG A 144 3.01 -25.59 -3.59
CA ARG A 144 4.02 -26.22 -4.42
C ARG A 144 3.53 -27.67 -4.53
N ASN A 145 2.86 -28.03 -5.62
CA ASN A 145 2.67 -29.43 -5.96
C ASN A 145 4.06 -29.98 -6.25
N THR A 146 4.58 -30.73 -5.29
CA THR A 146 5.54 -31.81 -5.57
C THR A 146 4.79 -32.89 -6.33
N GLU A 147 5.54 -33.53 -7.22
CA GLU A 147 5.18 -34.56 -8.19
C GLU A 147 4.20 -35.64 -7.69
#